data_AF-A0A1I5CP41-F1
#
_entry.id   AF-A0A1I5CP41-F1
#
_cell.length_a   1.000
_cell.length_b   1.000
_cell.length_c   1.000
_cell.angle_alpha   90.00
_cell.angle_beta   90.00
_cell.angle_gamma   90.00
#
_symmetry.space_group_name_H-M   'P 1'
#
loop_
_entity.id
_entity.type
_entity.pdbx_description
1 polymer ?
#
loop_
_entity_poly.entity_id
_entity_poly.type
_entity_poly.pdbx_seq_one_letter_code
_entity_poly.pdbx_strand_id
1 'polypeptide(L)'
;MILNVKASFVYGWFSFRNISIYADNILCGSITGTGKNVIEIPHNTKVIKFELGKIYPYTTTVYLKPEDYDLNEVFVGLSLNHRGIALALYDSLKTNYLKSTKLSEQDYMLFGKNVDDEQLIELKNYKTSILMLLISLLILVFSVVQQNNDLSPFAFLIGLSSLVTSLVYFRERKVVKSNYMVRIIASVLLFILAVCFLENSYMYLNWIILLFTALLVMFFIENLKDNNKTNIKEA
;
A
#
# COMPACT_ATOMS: atom_id res chain seq x y z
N MET A 1 -28.66 15.08 -16.60
CA MET A 1 -27.29 15.62 -16.44
C MET A 1 -26.32 14.46 -16.31
N ILE A 2 -25.11 14.58 -16.87
CA ILE A 2 -24.12 13.50 -16.87
C ILE A 2 -23.12 13.71 -15.73
N LEU A 3 -22.92 12.68 -14.92
CA LEU A 3 -21.90 12.63 -13.88
C LEU A 3 -20.73 11.75 -14.34
N ASN A 4 -19.59 12.39 -14.56
CA ASN A 4 -18.32 11.76 -14.89
C ASN A 4 -17.52 11.53 -13.60
N VAL A 5 -17.34 10.27 -13.20
CA VAL A 5 -16.61 9.89 -11.97
C VAL A 5 -15.33 9.15 -12.33
N LYS A 6 -14.20 9.63 -11.80
CA LYS A 6 -12.91 8.94 -11.91
C LYS A 6 -12.40 8.58 -10.53
N ALA A 7 -12.27 7.28 -10.27
CA ALA A 7 -11.75 6.78 -9.00
C ALA A 7 -10.28 6.39 -9.16
N SER A 8 -9.44 6.89 -8.25
CA SER A 8 -8.00 6.64 -8.20
C SER A 8 -7.60 6.27 -6.78
N PHE A 9 -7.58 4.96 -6.49
CA PHE A 9 -7.25 4.42 -5.18
C PHE A 9 -5.85 3.81 -5.19
N VAL A 10 -4.87 4.53 -4.66
CA VAL A 10 -3.48 4.05 -4.59
C VAL A 10 -3.41 2.86 -3.62
N TYR A 11 -2.79 1.74 -4.03
CA TYR A 11 -2.51 0.56 -3.19
C TYR A 11 -3.74 -0.09 -2.50
N GLY A 12 -4.96 0.09 -3.00
CA GLY A 12 -6.16 -0.25 -2.26
C GLY A 12 -6.68 -1.68 -2.47
N TRP A 13 -6.86 -2.45 -1.39
CA TRP A 13 -7.85 -3.55 -1.33
C TRP A 13 -9.29 -3.07 -1.67
N PHE A 14 -9.50 -1.75 -1.63
CA PHE A 14 -10.74 -1.07 -2.01
C PHE A 14 -10.94 -0.91 -3.53
N SER A 15 -9.94 -1.18 -4.37
CA SER A 15 -10.09 -1.15 -5.84
C SER A 15 -11.17 -2.13 -6.34
N PHE A 16 -11.36 -3.23 -5.61
CA PHE A 16 -12.37 -4.25 -5.89
C PHE A 16 -13.74 -3.98 -5.26
N ARG A 17 -13.88 -2.89 -4.49
CA ARG A 17 -15.15 -2.57 -3.82
C ARG A 17 -15.99 -1.63 -4.66
N ASN A 18 -17.30 -1.84 -4.57
CA ASN A 18 -18.27 -0.95 -5.21
C ASN A 18 -18.42 0.32 -4.37
N ILE A 19 -18.50 1.45 -5.06
CA ILE A 19 -18.86 2.75 -4.52
C ILE A 19 -20.29 3.01 -4.96
N SER A 20 -21.20 3.14 -4.00
CA SER A 20 -22.59 3.53 -4.27
C SER A 20 -22.69 5.04 -4.43
N ILE A 21 -23.47 5.49 -5.40
CA ILE A 21 -23.64 6.90 -5.74
C ILE A 21 -25.09 7.28 -5.56
N TYR A 22 -25.33 8.33 -4.78
CA TYR A 22 -26.66 8.83 -4.49
C TYR A 22 -26.79 10.28 -4.92
N ALA A 23 -27.88 10.61 -5.60
CA ALA A 23 -28.30 11.99 -5.88
C ALA A 23 -29.45 12.33 -4.93
N ASP A 24 -29.27 13.32 -4.04
CA ASP A 24 -30.27 13.72 -3.04
C ASP A 24 -30.90 12.54 -2.27
N ASN A 25 -30.04 11.61 -1.83
CA ASN A 25 -30.38 10.34 -1.14
C ASN A 25 -31.05 9.25 -2.00
N ILE A 26 -31.19 9.44 -3.31
CA ILE A 26 -31.68 8.42 -4.24
C ILE A 26 -30.49 7.70 -4.86
N LEU A 27 -30.44 6.36 -4.78
CA LEU A 27 -29.38 5.56 -5.38
C LEU A 27 -29.45 5.65 -6.91
N CYS A 28 -28.41 6.20 -7.54
CA CYS A 28 -28.30 6.33 -8.99
C CYS A 28 -27.53 5.17 -9.62
N GLY A 29 -26.61 4.57 -8.88
CA GLY A 29 -25.81 3.46 -9.38
C GLY A 29 -24.64 3.12 -8.48
N SER A 30 -23.81 2.21 -8.97
CA SER A 30 -22.56 1.82 -8.31
C SER A 30 -21.42 1.72 -9.30
N ILE A 31 -20.24 2.18 -8.91
CA ILE A 31 -19.02 2.07 -9.72
C ILE A 31 -18.01 1.16 -9.03
N THR A 32 -17.22 0.43 -9.79
CA THR A 32 -16.07 -0.30 -9.27
C THR A 32 -14.94 0.67 -8.94
N GLY A 33 -14.18 0.38 -7.88
CA GLY A 33 -13.27 1.31 -7.20
C GLY A 33 -12.12 1.91 -8.02
N THR A 34 -11.93 1.52 -9.28
CA THR A 34 -10.94 2.13 -10.18
C THR A 34 -11.51 2.32 -11.58
N GLY A 35 -11.19 3.46 -12.21
CA GLY A 35 -11.52 3.74 -13.60
C GLY A 35 -12.43 4.94 -13.81
N LYS A 36 -12.80 5.17 -15.08
CA LYS A 36 -13.74 6.21 -15.51
C LYS A 36 -15.13 5.61 -15.59
N ASN A 37 -16.10 6.29 -14.98
CA ASN A 37 -17.49 5.87 -14.98
C ASN A 37 -18.38 7.06 -15.34
N VAL A 38 -19.47 6.77 -16.05
CA VAL A 38 -20.43 7.77 -16.50
C VAL A 38 -21.79 7.34 -15.99
N ILE A 39 -22.47 8.23 -15.26
CA ILE A 39 -23.78 7.96 -14.67
C ILE A 39 -24.71 9.13 -14.98
N GLU A 40 -25.95 8.82 -15.33
CA GLU A 40 -26.99 9.84 -15.46
C GLU A 40 -27.57 10.20 -14.10
N ILE A 41 -27.64 11.50 -13.81
CA ILE A 41 -28.26 12.04 -12.60
C ILE A 41 -29.36 13.06 -12.94
N PRO A 42 -30.39 13.19 -12.07
CA PRO A 42 -31.46 14.17 -12.24
C PRO A 42 -30.93 15.60 -12.38
N HIS A 43 -31.63 16.41 -13.18
CA HIS A 43 -31.20 17.80 -13.46
C HIS A 43 -31.34 18.77 -12.29
N ASN A 44 -32.00 18.35 -11.22
CA ASN A 44 -32.27 19.15 -10.03
C ASN A 44 -31.46 18.69 -8.80
N THR A 45 -30.48 17.80 -9.00
CA THR A 45 -29.68 17.23 -7.90
C THR A 45 -28.85 18.30 -7.22
N LYS A 46 -29.02 18.48 -5.90
CA LYS A 46 -28.22 19.44 -5.12
C LYS A 46 -26.98 18.81 -4.51
N VAL A 47 -27.09 17.55 -4.12
CA VAL A 47 -26.03 16.83 -3.42
C VAL A 47 -25.79 15.48 -4.07
N ILE A 48 -24.54 15.20 -4.40
CA ILE A 48 -24.07 13.88 -4.81
C ILE A 48 -23.30 13.28 -3.63
N LYS A 49 -23.75 12.13 -3.13
CA LYS A 49 -23.10 11.38 -2.06
C LYS A 49 -22.47 10.12 -2.62
N PHE A 50 -21.24 9.85 -2.21
CA PHE A 50 -20.50 8.63 -2.54
C PHE A 50 -20.30 7.82 -1.26
N GLU A 51 -20.58 6.52 -1.32
CA GLU A 51 -20.43 5.60 -0.19
C GLU A 51 -19.53 4.41 -0.58
N LEU A 52 -18.48 4.17 0.20
CA LEU A 52 -17.54 3.05 0.01
C LEU A 52 -17.67 2.06 1.17
N GLY A 53 -18.08 0.83 0.86
CA GLY A 53 -18.30 -0.25 1.83
C GLY A 53 -19.76 -0.40 2.28
N LYS A 54 -20.09 -1.54 2.90
CA LYS A 54 -21.46 -1.85 3.38
C LYS A 54 -21.64 -1.72 4.89
N ILE A 55 -20.62 -2.13 5.65
CA ILE A 55 -20.63 -2.11 7.12
C ILE A 55 -19.73 -0.94 7.53
N TYR A 56 -20.34 0.12 8.09
CA TYR A 56 -19.71 1.43 8.34
C TYR A 56 -19.13 2.08 7.07
N PRO A 57 -20.00 2.54 6.15
CA PRO A 57 -19.54 3.11 4.88
C PRO A 57 -18.74 4.40 5.10
N TYR A 58 -17.63 4.55 4.37
CA TYR A 58 -17.00 5.86 4.23
C TYR A 58 -17.83 6.70 3.28
N THR A 59 -18.21 7.89 3.72
CA THR A 59 -19.09 8.75 2.95
C THR A 59 -18.42 10.07 2.63
N THR A 60 -18.60 10.54 1.40
CA THR A 60 -18.16 11.87 0.98
C THR A 60 -19.23 12.49 0.10
N THR A 61 -19.30 13.82 0.05
CA THR A 61 -20.35 14.55 -0.67
C THR A 61 -19.78 15.67 -1.53
N VAL A 62 -20.40 15.87 -2.69
CA VAL A 62 -20.18 17.01 -3.57
C VAL A 62 -21.49 17.79 -3.65
N TYR A 63 -21.40 19.10 -3.44
CA TYR A 63 -22.52 20.02 -3.60
C TYR A 63 -22.48 20.63 -5.00
N LEU A 64 -23.63 20.62 -5.67
CA LEU A 64 -23.80 21.22 -6.99
C LEU A 64 -24.30 22.66 -6.84
N LYS A 65 -23.71 23.55 -7.64
CA LYS A 65 -24.08 24.96 -7.72
C LYS A 65 -24.99 25.21 -8.92
N PRO A 66 -25.74 26.32 -8.96
CA PRO A 66 -26.55 26.71 -10.12
C PRO A 66 -25.80 26.67 -11.45
N GLU A 67 -24.55 27.11 -11.45
CA GLU A 67 -23.64 27.13 -12.60
C GLU A 67 -23.38 25.73 -13.21
N ASP A 68 -23.55 24.66 -12.42
CA ASP A 68 -23.26 23.29 -12.85
C ASP A 68 -24.37 22.71 -13.72
N TYR A 69 -25.60 23.22 -13.58
CA TYR A 69 -26.73 22.75 -14.36
C TYR A 69 -26.67 23.25 -15.81
N ASP A 70 -26.01 24.40 -16.04
CA ASP A 70 -25.85 24.99 -17.37
C ASP A 70 -24.89 24.19 -18.26
N LEU A 71 -23.92 23.50 -17.64
CA LEU A 71 -22.89 22.74 -18.35
C LEU A 71 -23.34 21.32 -18.74
N ASN A 72 -24.48 20.83 -18.24
CA ASN A 72 -24.99 19.47 -18.41
C ASN A 72 -24.05 18.32 -17.98
N GLU A 73 -22.83 18.61 -17.54
CA GLU A 73 -21.81 17.65 -17.16
C GLU A 73 -21.12 18.06 -15.86
N VAL A 74 -20.89 17.08 -14.98
CA VAL A 74 -20.15 17.27 -13.73
C VAL A 74 -19.02 16.25 -13.65
N PHE A 75 -17.80 16.73 -13.37
CA PHE A 75 -16.63 15.87 -13.20
C PHE A 75 -16.26 15.75 -11.72
N VAL A 76 -16.14 14.52 -11.23
CA VAL A 76 -15.76 14.21 -9.85
C VAL A 76 -14.60 13.22 -9.82
N GLY A 77 -13.56 13.58 -9.07
CA GLY A 77 -12.47 12.68 -8.71
C GLY A 77 -12.70 12.07 -7.33
N LEU A 78 -12.54 10.75 -7.21
CA LEU A 78 -12.55 10.03 -5.94
C LEU A 78 -11.15 9.54 -5.59
N SER A 79 -10.72 9.81 -4.35
CA SER A 79 -9.43 9.37 -3.82
C SER A 79 -9.54 8.92 -2.37
N LEU A 80 -8.53 8.17 -1.92
CA LEU A 80 -8.39 7.77 -0.52
C LEU A 80 -7.44 8.72 0.21
N ASN A 81 -7.84 9.13 1.41
CA ASN A 81 -7.09 9.99 2.30
C ASN A 81 -6.06 9.19 3.10
N HIS A 82 -5.00 8.71 2.45
CA HIS A 82 -3.89 8.05 3.13
C HIS A 82 -2.56 8.79 2.89
N ARG A 83 -1.70 8.79 3.90
CA ARG A 83 -0.37 9.42 3.86
C ARG A 83 0.71 8.53 3.23
N GLY A 84 0.33 7.34 2.78
CA GLY A 84 1.19 6.35 2.14
C GLY A 84 0.86 4.94 2.60
N ILE A 85 1.49 3.93 2.00
CA ILE A 85 1.15 2.52 2.25
C ILE A 85 1.40 2.09 3.71
N ALA A 86 2.45 2.62 4.35
CA ALA A 86 2.81 2.28 5.73
C ALA A 86 1.75 2.72 6.77
N LEU A 87 1.00 3.78 6.46
CA LEU A 87 -0.07 4.30 7.32
C LEU A 87 -1.46 3.99 6.77
N ALA A 88 -1.57 3.26 5.67
CA ALA A 88 -2.85 3.05 4.98
C ALA A 88 -3.88 2.34 5.87
N LEU A 89 -3.46 1.37 6.69
CA LEU A 89 -4.34 0.69 7.64
C LEU A 89 -4.86 1.63 8.74
N TYR A 90 -3.97 2.40 9.35
CA TYR A 90 -4.38 3.39 10.37
C TYR A 90 -5.29 4.47 9.76
N ASP A 91 -4.91 4.97 8.58
CA ASP A 91 -5.67 5.98 7.86
C ASP A 91 -7.04 5.46 7.41
N SER A 92 -7.18 4.16 7.15
CA SER A 92 -8.47 3.55 6.85
C SER A 92 -9.45 3.65 8.02
N LEU A 93 -8.99 3.80 9.27
CA LEU A 93 -9.89 3.98 10.40
C LEU A 93 -10.49 5.40 10.47
N LYS A 94 -10.01 6.34 9.67
CA LYS A 94 -10.51 7.72 9.66
C LYS A 94 -11.90 7.79 9.03
N THR A 95 -12.79 8.60 9.61
CA THR A 95 -14.13 8.85 9.07
C THR A 95 -14.10 9.51 7.69
N ASN A 96 -13.07 10.32 7.41
CA ASN A 96 -12.88 11.02 6.13
C ASN A 96 -11.89 10.29 5.19
N TYR A 97 -11.89 8.96 5.22
CA TYR A 97 -11.01 8.16 4.40
C TYR A 97 -11.34 8.25 2.90
N LEU A 98 -12.62 8.23 2.53
CA LEU A 98 -13.06 8.53 1.16
C LEU A 98 -13.16 10.04 0.96
N LYS A 99 -12.57 10.56 -0.12
CA LYS A 99 -12.65 11.97 -0.52
C LYS A 99 -13.17 12.11 -1.93
N SER A 100 -14.11 13.02 -2.11
CA SER A 100 -14.56 13.50 -3.42
C SER A 100 -14.10 14.93 -3.65
N THR A 101 -13.61 15.18 -4.87
CA THR A 101 -13.24 16.52 -5.33
C THR A 101 -13.96 16.77 -6.65
N LYS A 102 -14.65 17.90 -6.75
CA LYS A 102 -15.19 18.37 -8.03
C LYS A 102 -14.04 18.93 -8.87
N LEU A 103 -13.99 18.55 -10.14
CA LEU A 103 -12.87 18.84 -11.03
C LEU A 103 -13.34 19.62 -12.26
N SER A 104 -12.43 20.36 -12.88
CA SER A 104 -12.59 20.79 -14.26
C SER A 104 -12.38 19.60 -15.22
N GLU A 105 -12.80 19.72 -16.48
CA GLU A 105 -12.56 18.68 -17.49
C GLU A 105 -11.05 18.38 -17.67
N GLN A 106 -10.21 19.43 -17.65
CA GLN A 106 -8.76 19.30 -17.75
C GLN A 106 -8.18 18.54 -16.55
N ASP A 107 -8.60 18.91 -15.33
CA ASP A 107 -8.16 18.25 -14.11
C ASP A 107 -8.66 16.80 -14.05
N TYR A 108 -9.86 16.52 -14.55
CA TYR A 108 -10.42 15.17 -14.64
C TYR A 108 -9.57 14.25 -15.54
N MET A 109 -9.09 14.78 -16.66
CA MET A 109 -8.20 14.04 -17.55
C MET A 109 -6.84 13.71 -16.90
N LEU A 110 -6.32 14.62 -16.06
CA LEU A 110 -5.07 14.44 -15.33
C LEU A 110 -5.22 13.68 -14.01
N PHE A 111 -6.42 13.62 -13.44
CA PHE A 111 -6.67 13.02 -12.13
C PHE A 111 -6.23 11.56 -12.08
N GLY A 112 -5.36 11.21 -11.13
CA GLY A 112 -4.80 9.86 -11.01
C GLY A 112 -3.60 9.56 -11.91
N LYS A 113 -3.19 10.44 -12.85
CA LYS A 113 -1.99 10.17 -13.68
C LYS A 113 -0.70 10.04 -12.85
N ASN A 114 -0.60 10.75 -11.73
CA ASN A 114 0.55 10.67 -10.81
C ASN A 114 0.46 9.50 -9.81
N VAL A 115 -0.67 8.78 -9.78
CA VAL A 115 -0.87 7.64 -8.86
C VAL A 115 -0.17 6.39 -9.40
N ASP A 116 -0.12 6.25 -10.72
CA ASP A 116 0.48 5.12 -11.42
C ASP A 116 1.93 5.37 -11.88
N ASP A 117 2.51 6.53 -11.56
CA ASP A 117 3.97 6.76 -11.68
C ASP A 117 4.69 6.02 -10.54
N GLU A 118 4.56 4.70 -10.56
CA GLU A 118 5.26 3.78 -9.69
C GLU A 118 6.76 3.92 -9.99
N GLN A 119 7.49 4.63 -9.10
CA GLN A 119 8.94 4.65 -9.16
C GLN A 119 9.45 3.22 -8.97
N LEU A 120 9.78 2.57 -10.09
CA LEU A 120 10.34 1.22 -10.09
C LEU A 120 11.81 1.29 -9.67
N ILE A 121 12.18 0.39 -8.76
CA ILE A 121 13.55 0.13 -8.36
C ILE A 121 13.99 -1.13 -9.08
N GLU A 122 15.12 -1.06 -9.77
CA GLU A 122 15.78 -2.24 -10.29
C GLU A 122 16.60 -2.91 -9.18
N LEU A 123 16.33 -4.19 -8.96
CA LEU A 123 17.05 -5.01 -7.98
C LEU A 123 18.32 -5.55 -8.66
N LYS A 124 19.42 -4.83 -8.53
CA LYS A 124 20.67 -5.16 -9.24
C LYS A 124 21.39 -6.39 -8.68
N ASN A 125 21.06 -6.85 -7.47
CA ASN A 125 21.79 -7.94 -6.83
C ASN A 125 20.92 -8.81 -5.91
N TYR A 126 21.17 -10.12 -5.93
CA TYR A 126 20.55 -11.13 -5.08
C TYR A 126 21.07 -11.12 -3.63
N LYS A 127 22.10 -10.31 -3.32
CA LYS A 127 22.72 -10.20 -1.98
C LYS A 127 21.69 -10.03 -0.86
N THR A 128 20.70 -9.15 -1.03
CA THR A 128 19.64 -8.92 -0.03
C THR A 128 18.79 -10.16 0.18
N SER A 129 18.32 -10.79 -0.90
CA SER A 129 17.52 -12.03 -0.82
C SER A 129 18.31 -13.16 -0.18
N ILE A 130 19.57 -13.37 -0.57
CA ILE A 130 20.45 -14.42 -0.01
C ILE A 130 20.68 -14.17 1.49
N LEU A 131 20.93 -12.93 1.89
CA LEU A 131 21.17 -12.62 3.30
C LEU A 131 19.91 -12.80 4.15
N MET A 132 18.75 -12.39 3.64
CA MET A 132 17.46 -12.70 4.25
C MET A 132 17.27 -14.22 4.39
N LEU A 133 17.64 -14.99 3.37
CA LEU A 133 17.55 -16.45 3.39
C LEU A 133 18.40 -17.04 4.54
N LEU A 134 19.65 -16.59 4.65
CA LEU A 134 20.59 -17.05 5.68
C LEU A 134 20.10 -16.74 7.09
N ILE A 135 19.66 -15.50 7.33
CA ILE A 135 19.10 -15.09 8.64
C ILE A 135 17.86 -15.93 8.96
N SER A 136 16.98 -16.12 7.98
CA SER A 136 15.75 -16.88 8.14
C SER A 136 16.00 -18.35 8.47
N LEU A 137 16.94 -18.99 7.77
CA LEU A 137 17.36 -20.37 8.06
C LEU A 137 17.95 -20.49 9.46
N LEU A 138 18.80 -19.54 9.85
CA LEU A 138 19.41 -19.54 11.17
C LEU A 138 18.34 -19.40 12.27
N ILE A 139 17.40 -18.47 12.14
CA ILE A 139 16.27 -18.35 13.08
C ILE A 139 15.45 -19.65 13.13
N LEU A 140 15.14 -20.24 11.97
CA LEU A 140 14.33 -21.45 11.88
C LEU A 140 15.02 -22.63 12.56
N VAL A 141 16.28 -22.92 12.23
CA VAL A 141 17.04 -24.02 12.85
C VAL A 141 17.11 -23.85 14.36
N PHE A 142 17.42 -22.65 14.85
CA PHE A 142 17.57 -22.43 16.29
C PHE A 142 16.25 -22.41 17.05
N SER A 143 15.14 -21.99 16.42
CA SER A 143 13.82 -22.18 17.00
C SER A 143 13.51 -23.68 17.20
N VAL A 144 13.88 -24.53 16.25
CA VAL A 144 13.73 -25.99 16.37
C VAL A 144 14.67 -26.60 17.41
N VAL A 145 15.84 -26.00 17.68
CA VAL A 145 16.73 -26.46 18.76
C VAL A 145 16.17 -26.06 20.13
N GLN A 146 15.52 -24.91 20.23
CA GLN A 146 14.95 -24.38 21.47
C GLN A 146 13.47 -24.76 21.67
N GLN A 147 13.07 -26.01 21.38
CA GLN A 147 11.64 -26.41 21.49
C GLN A 147 11.08 -26.28 22.91
N ASN A 148 11.95 -26.29 23.92
CA ASN A 148 11.57 -26.12 25.32
C ASN A 148 11.24 -24.66 25.68
N ASN A 149 11.51 -23.70 24.80
CA ASN A 149 11.14 -22.30 24.98
C ASN A 149 9.74 -22.05 24.40
N ASP A 150 8.81 -21.63 25.26
CA ASP A 150 7.41 -21.36 24.90
C ASP A 150 7.25 -20.29 23.80
N LEU A 151 8.24 -19.40 23.64
CA LEU A 151 8.24 -18.36 22.62
C LEU A 151 8.85 -18.81 21.28
N SER A 152 9.53 -19.96 21.26
CA SER A 152 10.18 -20.50 20.07
C SER A 152 9.25 -20.67 18.84
N PRO A 153 7.96 -21.06 18.98
CA PRO A 153 7.03 -21.11 17.85
C PRO A 153 6.87 -19.76 17.12
N PHE A 154 6.99 -18.61 17.82
CA PHE A 154 6.94 -17.30 17.16
C PHE A 154 8.21 -17.03 16.37
N ALA A 155 9.38 -17.37 16.92
CA ALA A 155 10.64 -17.30 16.18
C ALA A 155 10.62 -18.21 14.94
N PHE A 156 10.06 -19.42 15.07
CA PHE A 156 9.86 -20.34 13.95
C PHE A 156 8.99 -19.74 12.85
N LEU A 157 7.85 -19.14 13.21
CA LEU A 157 6.95 -18.50 12.25
C LEU A 157 7.63 -17.33 11.52
N ILE A 158 8.41 -16.51 12.25
CA ILE A 158 9.19 -15.41 11.67
C ILE A 158 10.24 -15.96 10.69
N GLY A 159 10.98 -16.99 11.08
CA GLY A 159 11.97 -17.64 10.23
C GLY A 159 11.34 -18.21 8.96
N LEU A 160 10.23 -18.94 9.08
CA LEU A 160 9.55 -19.56 7.94
C LEU A 160 8.97 -18.53 6.97
N SER A 161 8.23 -17.54 7.48
CA SER A 161 7.64 -16.49 6.64
C SER A 161 8.72 -15.65 5.93
N SER A 162 9.81 -15.33 6.62
CA SER A 162 10.95 -14.60 6.03
C SER A 162 11.71 -15.43 5.00
N LEU A 163 11.80 -16.76 5.20
CA LEU A 163 12.41 -17.69 4.24
C LEU A 163 11.60 -17.76 2.95
N VAL A 164 10.28 -17.94 3.04
CA VAL A 164 9.39 -17.94 1.87
C VAL A 164 9.49 -16.61 1.13
N THR A 165 9.47 -15.52 1.88
CA THR A 165 9.61 -14.16 1.34
C THR A 165 10.93 -13.97 0.58
N SER A 166 12.04 -14.45 1.14
CA SER A 166 13.36 -14.41 0.49
C SER A 166 13.39 -15.19 -0.83
N LEU A 167 12.77 -16.38 -0.88
CA LEU A 167 12.72 -17.19 -2.10
C LEU A 167 11.93 -16.49 -3.21
N VAL A 168 10.82 -15.83 -2.86
CA VAL A 168 10.04 -15.01 -3.80
C VAL A 168 10.92 -13.86 -4.34
N TYR A 169 11.62 -13.15 -3.46
CA TYR A 169 12.46 -12.02 -3.84
C TYR A 169 13.73 -12.41 -4.60
N PHE A 170 14.19 -13.65 -4.49
CA PHE A 170 15.36 -14.10 -5.25
C PHE A 170 15.13 -14.05 -6.76
N ARG A 171 13.88 -14.14 -7.22
CA ARG A 171 13.54 -14.11 -8.66
C ARG A 171 13.06 -12.75 -9.17
N GLU A 172 12.90 -11.78 -8.28
CA GLU A 172 12.32 -10.48 -8.61
C GLU A 172 13.39 -9.54 -9.17
N ARG A 173 13.10 -8.90 -10.32
CA ARG A 173 14.04 -7.97 -10.99
C ARG A 173 13.71 -6.50 -10.77
N LYS A 174 12.43 -6.19 -10.60
CA LYS A 174 11.92 -4.82 -10.43
C LYS A 174 10.85 -4.82 -9.35
N VAL A 175 10.81 -3.77 -8.55
CA VAL A 175 9.84 -3.59 -7.48
C VAL A 175 9.48 -2.12 -7.34
N VAL A 176 8.23 -1.83 -7.00
CA VAL A 176 7.78 -0.48 -6.67
C VAL A 176 8.54 0.02 -5.43
N LYS A 177 9.08 1.24 -5.48
CA LYS A 177 9.88 1.84 -4.39
C LYS A 177 9.18 1.83 -3.04
N SER A 178 7.88 2.11 -3.01
CA SER A 178 7.06 2.07 -1.79
C SER A 178 7.04 0.66 -1.18
N ASN A 179 6.78 -0.36 -2.00
CA ASN A 179 6.81 -1.77 -1.59
C ASN A 179 8.21 -2.17 -1.13
N TYR A 180 9.27 -1.72 -1.80
CA TYR A 180 10.64 -1.97 -1.39
C TYR A 180 10.93 -1.39 0.00
N MET A 181 10.52 -0.15 0.29
CA MET A 181 10.67 0.45 1.62
C MET A 181 9.94 -0.33 2.71
N VAL A 182 8.71 -0.77 2.44
CA VAL A 182 7.94 -1.62 3.37
C VAL A 182 8.68 -2.92 3.63
N ARG A 183 9.27 -3.55 2.60
CA ARG A 183 10.05 -4.78 2.75
C ARG A 183 11.26 -4.61 3.65
N ILE A 184 11.99 -3.49 3.52
CA ILE A 184 13.13 -3.17 4.39
C ILE A 184 12.67 -3.14 5.84
N ILE A 185 11.65 -2.33 6.12
CA ILE A 185 11.15 -2.10 7.48
C ILE A 185 10.61 -3.42 8.07
N ALA A 186 9.78 -4.13 7.33
CA ALA A 186 9.18 -5.39 7.79
C ALA A 186 10.25 -6.44 8.10
N SER A 187 11.23 -6.64 7.20
CA SER A 187 12.27 -7.66 7.39
C SER A 187 13.15 -7.34 8.61
N VAL A 188 13.54 -6.06 8.77
CA VAL A 188 14.37 -5.63 9.90
C VAL A 188 13.62 -5.78 11.22
N LEU A 189 12.37 -5.32 11.28
CA LEU A 189 11.55 -5.45 12.49
C LEU A 189 11.31 -6.91 12.85
N LEU A 190 11.03 -7.77 11.86
CA LEU A 190 10.84 -9.20 12.09
C LEU A 190 12.09 -9.87 12.64
N PHE A 191 13.28 -9.58 12.09
CA PHE A 191 14.52 -10.18 12.60
C PHE A 191 14.92 -9.67 13.99
N ILE A 192 14.69 -8.38 14.28
CA ILE A 192 14.87 -7.84 15.63
C ILE A 192 13.87 -8.51 16.59
N LEU A 193 12.61 -8.66 16.18
CA LEU A 193 11.59 -9.30 17.01
C LEU A 193 11.88 -10.78 17.25
N ALA A 194 12.46 -11.49 16.27
CA ALA A 194 12.88 -12.88 16.44
C ALA A 194 13.92 -13.04 17.56
N VAL A 195 14.83 -12.07 17.73
CA VAL A 195 15.80 -12.06 18.83
C VAL A 195 15.11 -11.99 20.20
N CYS A 196 13.96 -11.31 20.30
CA CYS A 196 13.19 -11.25 21.55
C CYS A 196 12.50 -12.57 21.90
N PHE A 197 12.27 -13.45 20.92
CA PHE A 197 11.60 -14.74 21.12
C PHE A 197 12.57 -15.91 21.28
N LEU A 198 13.83 -15.75 20.86
CA LEU A 198 14.89 -16.73 21.09
C LEU A 198 15.42 -16.59 22.52
N GLU A 199 15.73 -17.74 23.14
CA GLU A 199 16.20 -17.81 24.50
C GLU A 199 17.62 -17.23 24.64
N ASN A 200 17.85 -16.48 25.71
CA ASN A 200 19.15 -15.83 25.98
C ASN A 200 20.28 -16.80 26.35
N SER A 201 19.97 -18.07 26.59
CA SER A 201 20.95 -19.15 26.77
C SER A 201 21.95 -19.22 25.61
N TYR A 202 21.56 -18.74 24.42
CA TYR A 202 22.38 -18.64 23.22
C TYR A 202 22.64 -17.19 22.81
N MET A 203 23.06 -16.33 23.74
CA MET A 203 23.26 -14.89 23.49
C MET A 203 24.15 -14.57 22.26
N TYR A 204 25.15 -15.41 21.95
CA TYR A 204 26.00 -15.24 20.76
C TYR A 204 25.19 -15.32 19.44
N LEU A 205 24.13 -16.13 19.41
CA LEU A 205 23.25 -16.28 18.26
C LEU A 205 22.48 -14.99 18.00
N ASN A 206 21.98 -14.38 19.07
CA ASN A 206 21.27 -13.10 19.01
C ASN A 206 22.18 -12.02 18.40
N TRP A 207 23.47 -12.00 18.78
CA TRP A 207 24.47 -11.12 18.17
C TRP A 207 24.70 -11.40 16.69
N ILE A 208 24.75 -12.68 16.28
CA ILE A 208 24.88 -13.05 14.87
C ILE A 208 23.66 -12.57 14.06
N ILE A 209 22.44 -12.79 14.55
CA ILE A 209 21.21 -12.33 13.88
C ILE A 209 21.22 -10.81 13.72
N LEU A 210 21.59 -10.07 14.78
CA LEU A 210 21.66 -8.61 14.74
C LEU A 210 22.74 -8.11 13.77
N LEU A 211 23.92 -8.73 13.76
CA LEU A 211 25.01 -8.37 12.84
C LEU A 211 24.58 -8.56 11.38
N PHE A 212 23.97 -9.69 11.05
CA PHE A 212 23.49 -9.96 9.71
C PHE A 212 22.32 -9.04 9.34
N THR A 213 21.46 -8.69 10.29
CA THR A 213 20.38 -7.70 10.08
C THR A 213 20.94 -6.31 9.79
N ALA A 214 22.00 -5.88 10.48
CA ALA A 214 22.67 -4.61 10.20
C ALA A 214 23.30 -4.60 8.79
N LEU A 215 23.92 -5.72 8.39
CA LEU A 215 24.49 -5.88 7.05
C LEU A 215 23.39 -5.87 5.97
N LEU A 216 22.23 -6.44 6.27
CA LEU A 216 21.05 -6.40 5.39
C LEU A 216 20.56 -4.96 5.17
N VAL A 217 20.49 -4.16 6.23
CA VAL A 217 20.14 -2.73 6.14
C VAL A 217 21.12 -1.99 5.23
N MET A 218 22.42 -2.26 5.35
CA MET A 218 23.41 -1.62 4.48
C MET A 218 23.18 -1.92 3.00
N PHE A 219 22.94 -3.19 2.64
CA PHE A 219 22.65 -3.56 1.24
C PHE A 219 21.34 -2.96 0.73
N PHE A 220 20.31 -2.87 1.58
CA PHE A 220 19.07 -2.21 1.22
C PHE A 220 19.28 -0.72 0.90
N ILE A 221 20.08 -0.01 1.72
CA ILE A 221 20.40 1.41 1.52
C ILE A 221 21.28 1.62 0.28
N GLU A 222 22.26 0.75 0.03
CA GLU A 222 23.11 0.80 -1.16
C GLU A 222 22.27 0.71 -2.43
N ASN A 223 21.35 -0.25 -2.50
CA ASN A 223 20.48 -0.43 -3.66
C ASN A 223 19.53 0.78 -3.88
N LEU A 224 19.06 1.43 -2.81
CA LEU A 224 18.30 2.69 -2.90
C LEU A 224 19.13 3.84 -3.48
N LYS A 225 20.38 3.99 -3.03
CA LYS A 225 21.28 5.05 -3.50
C LYS A 225 21.63 4.87 -4.98
N ASP A 226 21.86 3.64 -5.42
CA ASP A 226 22.20 3.36 -6.81
C ASP A 226 21.04 3.66 -7.75
N ASN A 227 19.81 3.29 -7.38
CA ASN A 227 18.63 3.62 -8.18
C ASN A 227 18.38 5.14 -8.25
N ASN A 228 18.60 5.88 -7.17
CA ASN A 228 18.52 7.35 -7.21
C ASN A 228 19.57 7.99 -8.15
N LYS A 229 20.80 7.46 -8.22
CA LYS A 229 21.83 7.96 -9.14
C LYS A 229 21.53 7.65 -10.61
N THR A 230 20.84 6.54 -10.87
CA THR A 230 20.49 6.13 -12.25
C THR A 230 19.36 7.01 -12.78
N ASN A 231 18.34 7.31 -11.96
CA ASN A 231 17.24 8.22 -12.33
C ASN A 231 17.67 9.68 -12.58
N ILE A 232 18.80 10.14 -12.03
CA ILE A 232 19.35 11.50 -12.28
C ILE A 232 20.08 11.58 -13.63
N LYS A 233 20.54 10.45 -14.18
CA LYS A 233 21.24 10.43 -15.47
C LYS A 233 20.31 10.31 -16.68
N GLU A 234 19.05 9.96 -16.46
CA GLU A 234 18.03 9.76 -17.49
C GLU A 234 17.01 10.91 -17.58
N ALA A 235 17.19 11.97 -16.77
CA ALA A 235 16.42 13.22 -16.79
C ALA A 235 17.28 14.38 -17.33
#